data_AF-A0AAI9W213-F1
#
_entry.id   AF-A0AAI9W213-F1
#
_cell.length_a   1.000
_cell.length_b   1.000
_cell.length_c   1.000
_cell.angle_alpha   90.00
_cell.angle_beta   90.00
_cell.angle_gamma   90.00
#
_symmetry.space_group_name_H-M   'P 1'
#
loop_
_entity.id
_entity.type
_entity.pdbx_description
1 polymer ?
#
loop_
_entity_poly.entity_id
_entity_poly.type
_entity_poly.pdbx_seq_one_letter_code
_entity_poly.pdbx_strand_id
1 'polypeptide(L)' 'MGSLPVHSVEVTTKEMEGLPDARGDSVRGMLSSDYGIDVGRVKVTLGYLIKADLQLDELERTVYDLFADPIIEHGTCSG' A
#
# COMPACT_ATOMS: atom_id res chain seq x y z
N MET A 1 29.56 6.05 -12.06
CA MET A 1 28.64 6.48 -10.97
C MET A 1 27.81 5.27 -10.60
N GLY A 2 27.91 4.77 -9.37
CA GLY A 2 27.17 3.57 -8.95
C GLY A 2 25.66 3.83 -8.98
N SER A 3 24.86 2.84 -9.39
CA SER A 3 23.41 2.95 -9.27
C SER A 3 23.03 2.85 -7.80
N LEU A 4 22.27 3.82 -7.31
CA LEU A 4 21.60 3.70 -6.01
C LEU A 4 20.68 2.47 -6.01
N PRO A 5 20.56 1.76 -4.87
CA PRO A 5 19.62 0.66 -4.74
C PRO A 5 18.17 1.17 -4.86
N VAL A 6 17.27 0.27 -5.22
CA VAL A 6 15.83 0.53 -5.31
C VAL A 6 15.14 -0.31 -4.26
N HIS A 7 14.43 0.37 -3.38
CA HIS A 7 13.62 -0.22 -2.33
C HIS A 7 12.14 -0.17 -2.73
N SER A 8 11.35 -1.09 -2.22
CA SER A 8 9.90 -1.07 -2.32
C SER A 8 9.25 -0.89 -0.96
N VAL A 9 8.13 -0.17 -0.96
CA VAL A 9 7.22 -0.07 0.19
C VAL A 9 5.82 -0.37 -0.31
N GLU A 10 5.11 -1.25 0.38
CA GLU A 10 3.72 -1.58 0.10
C GLU A 10 2.85 -1.22 1.30
N VAL A 11 1.73 -0.54 1.06
CA VAL A 11 0.84 -0.04 2.11
C VAL A 11 -0.58 -0.51 1.86
N THR A 12 -1.18 -1.16 2.85
CA THR A 12 -2.51 -1.74 2.75
C THR A 12 -3.36 -1.34 3.96
N THR A 13 -4.58 -0.85 3.75
CA THR A 13 -5.51 -0.56 4.86
C THR A 13 -5.78 -1.81 5.69
N LYS A 14 -5.70 -1.72 7.02
CA LYS A 14 -5.94 -2.84 7.93
C LYS A 14 -7.38 -3.34 7.85
N GLU A 15 -7.58 -4.59 8.26
CA GLU A 15 -8.91 -5.15 8.49
C GLU A 15 -9.31 -4.89 9.95
N MET A 16 -10.14 -3.88 10.16
CA MET A 16 -10.63 -3.52 11.49
C MET A 16 -12.12 -3.19 11.42
N GLU A 17 -12.84 -3.49 12.49
CA GLU A 17 -14.25 -3.10 12.61
C GLU A 17 -14.37 -1.58 12.52
N GLY A 18 -15.29 -1.09 11.68
CA GLY A 18 -15.49 0.34 11.44
C GLY A 18 -14.47 1.00 10.50
N LEU A 19 -13.50 0.26 9.94
CA LEU A 19 -12.55 0.79 8.96
C LEU A 19 -12.76 0.13 7.58
N PRO A 20 -13.61 0.70 6.72
CA PRO A 20 -13.79 0.19 5.36
C PRO A 20 -12.58 0.49 4.49
N ASP A 21 -12.27 -0.41 3.55
CA ASP A 21 -11.33 -0.15 2.46
C ASP A 21 -12.06 0.62 1.35
N ALA A 22 -12.21 1.92 1.54
CA ALA A 22 -12.96 2.78 0.62
C ALA A 22 -12.44 2.72 -0.82
N ARG A 23 -11.14 2.48 -1.01
CA ARG A 23 -10.52 2.33 -2.34
C ARG A 23 -10.96 1.01 -2.99
N GLY A 24 -10.89 -0.09 -2.25
CA GLY A 24 -11.39 -1.39 -2.68
C GLY A 24 -12.88 -1.37 -3.00
N ASP A 25 -13.69 -0.77 -2.12
CA ASP A 25 -15.14 -0.64 -2.33
C ASP A 25 -15.47 0.18 -3.58
N SER A 26 -14.73 1.26 -3.83
CA SER A 26 -14.91 2.09 -5.03
C SER A 26 -14.59 1.31 -6.31
N VAL A 27 -13.49 0.54 -6.33
CA VAL A 27 -13.11 -0.30 -7.48
C VAL A 27 -14.13 -1.41 -7.71
N ARG A 28 -14.60 -2.08 -6.64
CA ARG A 28 -15.67 -3.09 -6.74
C ARG A 28 -16.93 -2.48 -7.37
N GLY A 29 -17.34 -1.30 -6.88
CA GLY A 29 -18.51 -0.58 -7.40
C GLY A 29 -18.37 -0.22 -8.89
N MET A 30 -17.21 0.26 -9.30
CA MET A 30 -16.89 0.56 -10.70
C MET A 30 -16.94 -0.69 -11.59
N LEU A 31 -16.32 -1.80 -11.16
CA LEU A 31 -16.35 -3.07 -11.90
C LEU A 31 -17.78 -3.56 -12.14
N SER A 32 -18.63 -3.48 -11.12
CA SER A 32 -20.03 -3.87 -11.23
C SER A 32 -20.82 -2.92 -12.13
N SER A 33 -20.69 -1.61 -11.92
CA SER A 33 -21.56 -0.60 -12.55
C SER A 33 -21.20 -0.36 -14.01
N ASP A 34 -19.90 -0.28 -14.34
CA ASP A 34 -19.44 0.13 -15.66
C ASP A 34 -19.21 -1.07 -16.59
N TYR A 35 -18.90 -2.24 -16.01
CA TYR A 35 -18.49 -3.42 -16.76
C TYR A 35 -19.34 -4.66 -16.49
N GLY A 36 -20.30 -4.61 -15.55
CA GLY A 36 -21.13 -5.76 -15.19
C GLY A 36 -20.36 -6.90 -14.53
N ILE A 37 -19.17 -6.62 -13.99
CA ILE A 37 -18.29 -7.62 -13.35
C ILE A 37 -18.55 -7.59 -11.84
N ASP A 38 -19.20 -8.64 -11.32
CA ASP A 38 -19.41 -8.80 -9.89
C ASP A 38 -18.26 -9.56 -9.23
N VAL A 39 -17.65 -8.96 -8.21
CA VAL A 39 -16.54 -9.53 -7.45
C VAL A 39 -16.82 -9.44 -5.96
N GLY A 40 -16.55 -10.53 -5.23
CA GLY A 40 -16.87 -10.59 -3.79
C GLY A 40 -16.12 -9.56 -2.96
N ARG A 41 -14.84 -9.32 -3.26
CA ARG A 41 -14.02 -8.35 -2.54
C ARG A 41 -12.88 -7.83 -3.41
N VAL A 42 -12.58 -6.54 -3.27
CA VAL A 42 -11.36 -5.93 -3.80
C VAL A 42 -10.56 -5.38 -2.63
N LYS A 43 -9.26 -5.64 -2.63
CA LYS A 43 -8.30 -5.07 -1.68
C LYS A 43 -7.31 -4.22 -2.46
N VAL A 44 -7.00 -3.03 -1.95
CA VAL A 44 -6.05 -2.12 -2.61
C VAL A 44 -4.80 -1.98 -1.76
N THR A 45 -3.66 -2.18 -2.41
CA THR A 45 -2.32 -1.97 -1.86
C THR A 45 -1.62 -0.90 -2.69
N LEU A 46 -1.06 0.12 -2.03
CA LEU A 46 -0.25 1.16 -2.65
C LEU A 46 1.22 0.73 -2.64
N GLY A 47 1.84 0.64 -3.80
CA GLY A 47 3.26 0.32 -3.96
C GLY A 47 4.08 1.55 -4.31
N TYR A 48 5.21 1.74 -3.64
CA TYR A 48 6.20 2.79 -3.89
C TYR A 48 7.53 2.15 -4.25
N LEU A 49 8.21 2.71 -5.24
CA LEU A 49 9.60 2.37 -5.58
C LEU A 49 10.49 3.57 -5.28
N ILE A 50 11.47 3.37 -4.40
CA ILE A 50 12.30 4.42 -3.82
C ILE A 50 13.74 4.16 -4.22
N LYS A 51 14.33 5.08 -4.98
CA LYS A 51 15.76 5.02 -5.32
C LYS A 51 16.55 5.86 -4.33
N ALA A 52 17.20 5.23 -3.36
CA ALA A 52 17.90 5.92 -2.29
C ALA A 52 19.02 5.05 -1.69
N ASP A 53 20.05 5.70 -1.17
CA ASP A 53 21.06 5.04 -0.32
C ASP A 53 20.50 4.97 1.11
N LEU A 54 19.76 3.90 1.40
CA LEU A 54 19.13 3.65 2.69
C LEU A 54 19.57 2.28 3.20
N GLN A 55 19.88 2.21 4.48
CA GLN A 55 19.99 0.94 5.19
C GLN A 55 18.59 0.37 5.50
N LEU A 56 18.51 -0.93 5.77
CA LEU A 56 17.24 -1.62 5.99
C LEU A 56 16.46 -1.04 7.18
N ASP A 57 17.14 -0.68 8.27
CA ASP A 57 16.52 -0.07 9.45
C ASP A 57 15.97 1.34 9.17
N GLU A 58 16.65 2.12 8.31
CA GLU A 58 16.15 3.41 7.84
C GLU A 58 14.91 3.25 6.95
N LEU A 59 14.90 2.24 6.08
CA LEU A 59 13.74 1.91 5.24
C LEU A 59 12.54 1.50 6.10
N GLU A 60 12.73 0.59 7.05
CA GLU A 60 11.68 0.12 7.96
C GLU A 60 11.03 1.26 8.76
N ARG A 61 11.83 2.21 9.24
CA ARG A 61 11.32 3.40 9.93
C ARG A 61 10.54 4.31 8.98
N THR A 62 11.06 4.53 7.77
CA THR A 62 10.44 5.40 6.77
C THR A 62 9.04 4.91 6.37
N VAL A 63 8.76 3.59 6.43
CA VAL A 63 7.43 3.02 6.18
C VAL A 63 6.35 3.74 6.99
N TYR A 64 6.54 3.90 8.30
CA TYR A 64 5.52 4.49 9.19
C TYR A 64 5.76 5.98 9.47
N ASP A 65 6.96 6.49 9.21
CA ASP A 65 7.23 7.94 9.31
C ASP A 65 6.62 8.71 8.13
N LEU A 66 6.45 8.08 6.96
CA LEU A 66 6.02 8.76 5.73
C LEU A 66 4.91 8.06 4.93
N PHE A 67 4.97 6.74 4.77
CA PHE A 67 4.15 6.05 3.76
C PHE A 67 2.84 5.46 4.28
N ALA A 68 2.82 5.02 5.53
CA ALA A 68 1.70 4.33 6.14
C ALA A 68 1.29 4.99 7.46
N ASP A 69 -0.01 5.20 7.65
CA ASP A 69 -0.54 5.53 8.98
C ASP A 69 -0.50 4.28 9.87
N PRO A 70 0.27 4.27 10.98
CA PRO A 70 0.46 3.08 11.81
C PRO A 70 -0.82 2.63 12.54
N ILE A 71 -1.85 3.48 12.61
CA ILE A 71 -3.14 3.14 13.23
C ILE A 71 -3.98 2.36 12.23
N ILE A 72 -4.14 2.86 11.00
CA ILE A 72 -5.12 2.33 10.03
C ILE A 72 -4.51 1.53 8.86
N GLU A 73 -3.20 1.54 8.68
CA GLU A 73 -2.51 0.90 7.56
C GLU A 73 -1.41 -0.06 8.03
N HIS A 74 -1.22 -1.14 7.26
CA HIS A 74 -0.10 -2.05 7.37
C HIS A 74 0.89 -1.74 6.25
N GLY A 75 2.11 -1.40 6.62
CA GLY A 75 3.21 -1.16 5.69
C GLY A 75 4.23 -2.30 5.72
N THR A 76 4.68 -2.74 4.56
CA THR A 76 5.81 -3.67 4.36
C THR A 76 6.85 -3.02 3.46
N CYS A 77 8.11 -3.45 3.58
CA CYS A 77 9.18 -2.95 2.71
C CYS A 77 10.15 -4.08 2.31
N SER A 78 10.83 -3.90 1.19
CA SER A 78 11.94 -4.76 0.77
C SER A 78 12.96 -3.96 -0.03
N GLY A 79 14.24 -4.27 0.10
CA GLY A 79 15.32 -3.52 -0.54
C GLY A 79 16.65 -4.24 -0.43
#